data_AF-A0A1W1BH28-F1
#
_entry.id   AF-A0A1W1BH28-F1
#
_cell.length_a   1.000
_cell.length_b   1.000
_cell.length_c   1.000
_cell.angle_alpha   90.00
_cell.angle_beta   90.00
_cell.angle_gamma   90.00
#
_symmetry.space_group_name_H-M   'P 1'
#
loop_
_entity.id
_entity.type
_entity.pdbx_description
1 polymer ?
#
loop_
_entity_poly.entity_id
_entity_poly.type
_entity_poly.pdbx_seq_one_letter_code
_entity_poly.pdbx_strand_id
1 'polypeptide(L)'
;MKYIIALVLIVVTLFSKESSDGFYKLKSIVTQQSECMSGRENRLCLNKKFTYPKSDILNDDIANGLDIYIQKLKSEFQKESLESYEITVDDIDTFGVSEYLIESRLKLFDYNRPILTLQSYSYAYTGGAHGNYNIEYINYDVEAKKEYSLEDLVDFNNSKFLHIAKIEYKKSEALLPDESLQNAGWFEDRFQLTTNFAVTKSGLLFSYAPYEIKSFASGITTFLLTYDKFLSFIKPNTPLVKVAQEYKRDRSKKIVSKLENGGKIEITITDNGNSYFLKATVESYGKNPKTWLSLSFPQLDRDHLKKLSSYGVNTFKIYPKGSRIYNKKRKSVMRANYPLVEATRKNGEYSISLKIRKDRYIPYSCVNYRVTTRSSNLLKDRFDFSFEDQQGFIVKRVCF
;
A
#
# COMPACT_ATOMS: atom_id res chain seq x y z
N MET A 1 -15.51 -61.28 -19.35
CA MET A 1 -15.72 -60.25 -18.31
C MET A 1 -15.40 -58.89 -18.92
N LYS A 2 -16.40 -58.01 -19.01
CA LYS A 2 -16.25 -56.62 -19.45
C LYS A 2 -15.73 -55.80 -18.27
N TYR A 3 -14.58 -55.15 -18.42
CA TYR A 3 -14.13 -54.14 -17.45
C TYR A 3 -14.55 -52.77 -17.93
N ILE A 4 -15.38 -52.12 -17.12
CA ILE A 4 -15.82 -50.73 -17.27
C ILE A 4 -14.63 -49.85 -16.85
N ILE A 5 -14.12 -49.04 -17.78
CA ILE A 5 -13.19 -47.96 -17.46
C ILE A 5 -14.01 -46.81 -16.90
N ALA A 6 -13.96 -46.62 -15.58
CA ALA A 6 -14.49 -45.43 -14.94
C ALA A 6 -13.50 -44.28 -15.15
N LEU A 7 -13.84 -43.36 -16.05
CA LEU A 7 -13.13 -42.12 -16.27
C LEU A 7 -13.40 -41.20 -15.07
N VAL A 8 -12.49 -41.14 -14.11
CA VAL A 8 -12.57 -40.19 -13.01
C VAL A 8 -12.03 -38.85 -13.51
N LEU A 9 -12.94 -37.98 -13.93
CA LEU A 9 -12.64 -36.57 -14.21
C LEU A 9 -12.36 -35.89 -12.86
N ILE A 10 -11.11 -35.80 -12.45
CA ILE A 10 -10.73 -34.99 -11.29
C ILE A 10 -10.69 -33.53 -11.76
N VAL A 11 -11.82 -32.83 -11.64
CA VAL A 11 -11.82 -31.36 -11.64
C VAL A 11 -11.19 -30.94 -10.31
N VAL A 12 -9.87 -30.73 -10.32
CA VAL A 12 -9.21 -30.05 -9.21
C VAL A 12 -9.59 -28.58 -9.28
N THR A 13 -10.70 -28.21 -8.64
CA THR A 13 -10.96 -26.80 -8.33
C THR A 13 -9.88 -26.34 -7.33
N LEU A 14 -8.87 -25.66 -7.85
CA LEU A 14 -7.84 -24.96 -7.09
C LEU A 14 -8.51 -23.90 -6.20
N PHE A 15 -8.72 -24.21 -4.92
CA PHE A 15 -8.97 -23.18 -3.92
C PHE A 15 -7.62 -22.62 -3.46
N SER A 16 -7.03 -21.72 -4.24
CA SER A 16 -6.05 -20.77 -3.71
C SER A 16 -6.82 -19.76 -2.87
N LYS A 17 -6.70 -19.83 -1.55
CA LYS A 17 -7.30 -18.84 -0.66
C LYS A 17 -6.55 -17.51 -0.85
N GLU A 18 -7.20 -16.54 -1.50
CA GLU A 18 -6.79 -15.13 -1.49
C GLU A 18 -6.51 -14.75 -0.02
N SER A 19 -5.25 -14.43 0.28
CA SER A 19 -4.90 -13.90 1.60
C SER A 19 -5.20 -12.39 1.62
N SER A 20 -5.32 -11.80 2.81
CA SER A 20 -5.54 -10.36 2.99
C SER A 20 -4.53 -9.46 2.27
N ASP A 21 -3.41 -10.04 1.86
CA ASP A 21 -2.28 -9.34 1.25
C ASP A 21 -2.22 -9.55 -0.27
N GLY A 22 -3.14 -10.32 -0.87
CA GLY A 22 -3.29 -10.42 -2.33
C GLY A 22 -2.34 -11.40 -3.06
N PHE A 23 -1.43 -12.08 -2.37
CA PHE A 23 -0.44 -12.97 -3.00
C PHE A 23 -0.91 -14.43 -3.11
N TYR A 24 -0.47 -15.13 -4.17
CA TYR A 24 -0.50 -16.60 -4.24
C TYR A 24 0.41 -17.19 -3.15
N LYS A 25 -0.16 -17.94 -2.21
CA LYS A 25 0.61 -18.67 -1.19
C LYS A 25 1.06 -20.02 -1.73
N LEU A 26 2.18 -20.02 -2.44
CA LEU A 26 2.83 -21.24 -2.90
C LEU A 26 3.77 -21.79 -1.84
N LYS A 27 3.87 -23.13 -1.75
CA LYS A 27 4.90 -23.79 -0.94
C LYS A 27 6.26 -23.35 -1.48
N SER A 28 7.15 -22.89 -0.61
CA SER A 28 8.47 -22.41 -1.00
C SER A 28 9.55 -23.46 -0.73
N ILE A 29 10.63 -23.39 -1.52
CA ILE A 29 11.90 -24.05 -1.27
C ILE A 29 12.84 -22.99 -0.68
N VAL A 30 13.62 -23.41 0.32
CA VAL A 30 14.64 -22.58 0.95
C VAL A 30 15.99 -23.26 0.75
N THR A 31 16.96 -22.52 0.24
CA THR A 31 18.35 -22.94 0.10
C THR A 31 19.21 -22.01 0.94
N GLN A 32 20.06 -22.57 1.79
CA GLN A 32 20.98 -21.82 2.65
C GLN A 32 22.40 -22.34 2.43
N GLN A 33 23.36 -21.43 2.42
CA GLN A 33 24.79 -21.72 2.31
C GLN A 33 25.57 -20.77 3.19
N SER A 34 26.66 -21.25 3.76
CA SER A 34 27.59 -20.44 4.54
C SER A 34 29.00 -20.72 4.04
N GLU A 35 29.74 -19.66 3.76
CA GLU A 35 31.16 -19.68 3.41
C GLU A 35 31.91 -18.86 4.45
N CYS A 36 33.07 -19.32 4.93
CA CYS A 36 33.84 -18.57 5.91
C CYS A 36 35.32 -18.52 5.52
N MET A 37 35.94 -17.36 5.76
CA MET A 37 37.39 -17.16 5.65
C MET A 37 37.94 -16.81 7.03
N SER A 38 39.14 -17.30 7.32
CA SER A 38 39.86 -17.02 8.58
C SER A 38 41.17 -16.31 8.28
N GLY A 39 41.45 -15.26 9.04
CA GLY A 39 42.74 -14.58 9.11
C GLY A 39 43.54 -15.06 10.31
N ARG A 40 44.51 -14.26 10.76
CA ARG A 40 45.37 -14.56 11.91
C ARG A 40 44.60 -14.56 13.24
N GLU A 41 43.75 -13.55 13.43
CA GLU A 41 42.97 -13.37 14.67
C GLU A 41 41.45 -13.34 14.40
N ASN A 42 41.05 -13.18 13.15
CA ASN A 42 39.67 -12.91 12.76
C ASN A 42 39.05 -13.99 11.87
N ARG A 43 37.72 -14.04 11.86
CA ARG A 43 36.92 -14.90 10.99
C ARG A 43 35.72 -14.14 10.46
N LEU A 44 35.51 -14.22 9.16
CA LEU A 44 34.33 -13.67 8.48
C LEU A 44 33.55 -14.81 7.83
N CYS A 45 32.23 -14.83 8.03
CA CYS A 45 31.33 -15.76 7.36
C CYS A 45 30.30 -15.02 6.50
N LEU A 46 30.15 -15.44 5.24
CA LEU A 46 29.06 -15.06 4.37
C LEU A 46 27.93 -16.09 4.48
N ASN A 47 26.82 -15.68 5.07
CA ASN A 47 25.61 -16.46 5.17
C ASN A 47 24.64 -16.03 4.06
N LYS A 48 24.28 -16.95 3.17
CA LYS A 48 23.36 -16.69 2.05
C LYS A 48 22.10 -17.51 2.18
N LYS A 49 20.96 -16.91 1.85
CA LYS A 49 19.66 -17.58 1.80
C LYS A 49 18.88 -17.22 0.55
N PHE A 50 18.46 -18.23 -0.22
CA PHE A 50 17.54 -18.07 -1.34
C PHE A 50 16.22 -18.78 -1.06
N THR A 51 15.10 -18.09 -1.23
CA THR A 51 13.75 -18.63 -1.07
C THR A 51 12.94 -18.44 -2.35
N TYR A 52 12.31 -19.48 -2.88
CA TYR A 52 11.52 -19.39 -4.11
C TYR A 52 10.33 -20.36 -4.10
N PRO A 53 9.24 -20.07 -4.83
CA PRO A 53 8.08 -20.97 -4.91
C PRO A 53 8.40 -22.27 -5.65
N LYS A 54 7.71 -23.34 -5.25
CA LYS A 54 7.61 -24.57 -6.03
C LYS A 54 6.79 -24.32 -7.30
N SER A 55 7.38 -24.56 -8.47
CA SER A 55 6.76 -24.37 -9.78
C SER A 55 6.00 -25.60 -10.28
N ASP A 56 6.35 -26.81 -9.82
CA ASP A 56 5.80 -28.11 -10.23
C ASP A 56 4.30 -28.29 -9.96
N ILE A 57 3.71 -27.41 -9.14
CA ILE A 57 2.28 -27.40 -8.82
C ILE A 57 1.46 -26.41 -9.68
N LEU A 58 2.11 -25.68 -10.58
CA LEU A 58 1.50 -24.67 -11.44
C LEU A 58 1.28 -25.25 -12.85
N ASN A 59 0.47 -24.57 -13.66
CA ASN A 59 0.38 -24.93 -15.08
C ASN A 59 1.69 -24.61 -15.81
N ASP A 60 1.92 -25.28 -16.95
CA ASP A 60 3.19 -25.23 -17.66
C ASP A 60 3.64 -23.81 -18.01
N ASP A 61 2.73 -22.94 -18.45
CA ASP A 61 3.09 -21.56 -18.84
C ASP A 61 3.61 -20.73 -17.65
N ILE A 62 2.92 -20.79 -16.51
CA ILE A 62 3.33 -20.08 -15.29
C ILE A 62 4.59 -20.71 -14.71
N ALA A 63 4.66 -22.05 -14.67
CA ALA A 63 5.81 -22.79 -14.18
C ALA A 63 7.07 -22.43 -14.98
N ASN A 64 7.00 -22.48 -16.31
CA ASN A 64 8.11 -22.13 -17.19
C ASN A 64 8.56 -20.67 -17.02
N GLY A 65 7.61 -19.73 -16.97
CA GLY A 65 7.91 -18.32 -16.74
C GLY A 65 8.61 -18.09 -15.41
N LEU A 66 8.13 -18.71 -14.34
CA LEU A 66 8.72 -18.66 -13.01
C LEU A 66 10.11 -19.32 -12.95
N ASP A 67 10.27 -20.48 -13.60
CA ASP A 67 11.52 -21.24 -13.59
C ASP A 67 12.68 -20.49 -14.25
N ILE A 68 12.42 -19.68 -15.29
CA ILE A 68 13.44 -18.81 -15.89
C ILE A 68 14.09 -17.92 -14.83
N TYR A 69 13.29 -17.26 -13.99
CA TYR A 69 13.80 -16.37 -12.95
C TYR A 69 14.33 -17.12 -11.74
N ILE A 70 13.78 -18.29 -11.40
CA ILE A 70 14.36 -19.16 -10.37
C ILE A 70 15.79 -19.55 -10.79
N GLN A 71 16.01 -19.99 -12.02
CA GLN A 71 17.35 -20.39 -12.48
C GLN A 71 18.31 -19.20 -12.56
N LYS A 72 17.84 -18.03 -13.02
CA LYS A 72 18.63 -16.80 -13.02
C LYS A 72 19.13 -16.46 -11.61
N LEU A 73 18.20 -16.31 -10.65
CA LEU A 73 18.54 -15.96 -9.27
C LEU A 73 19.34 -17.07 -8.56
N LYS A 74 19.10 -18.34 -8.90
CA LYS A 74 19.89 -19.46 -8.37
C LYS A 74 21.34 -19.41 -8.87
N SER A 75 21.56 -19.03 -10.13
CA SER A 75 22.90 -18.85 -10.68
C SER A 75 23.62 -17.68 -10.00
N GLU A 76 22.95 -16.56 -9.77
CA GLU A 76 23.49 -15.41 -9.03
C GLU A 76 23.84 -15.82 -7.59
N PHE A 77 22.91 -16.49 -6.88
CA PHE A 77 23.13 -17.02 -5.54
C PHE A 77 24.34 -17.96 -5.45
N GLN A 78 24.59 -18.78 -6.47
CA GLN A 78 25.74 -19.69 -6.53
C GLN A 78 27.07 -18.99 -6.78
N LYS A 79 27.06 -17.89 -7.56
CA LYS A 79 28.26 -17.11 -7.89
C LYS A 79 28.71 -16.20 -6.77
N GLU A 80 27.79 -15.72 -5.94
CA GLU A 80 28.08 -14.89 -4.78
C GLU A 80 29.06 -15.61 -3.84
N SER A 81 30.22 -15.02 -3.52
CA SER A 81 31.21 -15.63 -2.62
C SER A 81 31.91 -14.57 -1.79
N LEU A 82 32.64 -14.97 -0.74
CA LEU A 82 33.45 -14.01 0.01
C LEU A 82 34.55 -13.36 -0.85
N GLU A 83 35.07 -14.10 -1.83
CA GLU A 83 36.10 -13.61 -2.76
C GLU A 83 35.64 -12.39 -3.57
N SER A 84 34.34 -12.28 -3.90
CA SER A 84 33.83 -11.15 -4.69
C SER A 84 33.82 -9.82 -3.96
N TYR A 85 34.06 -9.82 -2.64
CA TYR A 85 34.13 -8.60 -1.85
C TYR A 85 35.54 -8.01 -1.78
N GLU A 86 36.56 -8.71 -2.31
CA GLU A 86 37.97 -8.28 -2.32
C GLU A 86 38.50 -7.88 -0.91
N ILE A 87 38.05 -8.58 0.14
CA ILE A 87 38.39 -8.28 1.54
C ILE A 87 39.54 -9.17 2.05
N THR A 88 40.48 -8.55 2.76
CA THR A 88 41.49 -9.18 3.62
C THR A 88 40.96 -9.33 5.04
N VAL A 89 40.85 -10.58 5.52
CA VAL A 89 40.25 -10.88 6.84
C VAL A 89 41.00 -10.23 8.02
N ASP A 90 42.29 -9.95 7.83
CA ASP A 90 43.12 -9.29 8.83
C ASP A 90 42.82 -7.78 8.97
N ASP A 91 42.14 -7.15 8.00
CA ASP A 91 41.75 -5.73 8.07
C ASP A 91 40.35 -5.51 8.70
N ILE A 92 39.64 -6.59 9.02
CA ILE A 92 38.26 -6.60 9.53
C ILE A 92 38.15 -6.07 10.97
N ASP A 93 39.24 -6.03 11.73
CA ASP A 93 39.29 -5.46 13.08
C ASP A 93 38.78 -4.02 13.15
N THR A 94 38.84 -3.29 12.03
CA THR A 94 38.36 -1.90 11.94
C THR A 94 36.83 -1.79 11.99
N PHE A 95 36.09 -2.88 11.68
CA PHE A 95 34.64 -2.84 11.47
C PHE A 95 33.82 -3.65 12.46
N GLY A 96 34.42 -4.58 13.22
CA GLY A 96 33.71 -5.37 14.24
C GLY A 96 32.61 -6.28 13.68
N VAL A 97 32.76 -6.76 12.44
CA VAL A 97 31.77 -7.59 11.75
C VAL A 97 32.33 -8.99 11.54
N SER A 98 31.71 -10.01 12.13
CA SER A 98 32.07 -11.41 11.92
C SER A 98 31.21 -12.11 10.87
N GLU A 99 30.12 -11.48 10.42
CA GLU A 99 29.14 -12.11 9.54
C GLU A 99 28.55 -11.14 8.51
N TYR A 100 28.54 -11.58 7.25
CA TYR A 100 27.76 -11.02 6.17
C TYR A 100 26.50 -11.85 5.95
N LEU A 101 25.40 -11.20 5.60
CA LEU A 101 24.11 -11.84 5.35
C LEU A 101 23.53 -11.37 4.02
N ILE A 102 23.34 -12.29 3.09
CA ILE A 102 22.64 -12.07 1.83
C ILE A 102 21.35 -12.87 1.83
N GLU A 103 20.21 -12.21 1.58
CA GLU A 103 18.95 -12.90 1.33
C GLU A 103 18.38 -12.52 -0.03
N SER A 104 17.89 -13.53 -0.75
CA SER A 104 17.12 -13.36 -1.97
C SER A 104 15.80 -14.12 -1.85
N ARG A 105 14.70 -13.51 -2.25
CA ARG A 105 13.40 -14.19 -2.27
C ARG A 105 12.63 -13.86 -3.53
N LEU A 106 12.21 -14.89 -4.26
CA LEU A 106 11.29 -14.75 -5.38
C LEU A 106 9.89 -15.16 -4.94
N LYS A 107 8.86 -14.45 -5.40
CA LYS A 107 7.46 -14.81 -5.20
C LYS A 107 6.68 -14.63 -6.50
N LEU A 108 5.70 -15.50 -6.72
CA LEU A 108 4.59 -15.22 -7.64
C LEU A 108 3.72 -14.13 -7.00
N PHE A 109 3.79 -12.91 -7.54
CA PHE A 109 3.06 -11.76 -7.02
C PHE A 109 1.59 -11.82 -7.43
N ASP A 110 1.36 -11.83 -8.73
CA ASP A 110 0.04 -11.84 -9.35
C ASP A 110 0.12 -12.50 -10.73
N TYR A 111 -1.03 -12.94 -11.25
CA TYR A 111 -1.13 -13.47 -12.60
C TYR A 111 -2.39 -12.93 -13.27
N ASN A 112 -2.19 -11.96 -14.16
CA ASN A 112 -3.23 -11.31 -14.93
C ASN A 112 -3.00 -11.63 -16.41
N ARG A 113 -3.62 -12.73 -16.89
CA ARG A 113 -3.31 -13.35 -18.19
C ARG A 113 -3.22 -12.29 -19.31
N PRO A 114 -2.13 -12.29 -20.11
CA PRO A 114 -1.01 -13.24 -20.11
C PRO A 114 0.17 -12.83 -19.22
N ILE A 115 0.04 -11.79 -18.40
CA ILE A 115 1.14 -11.22 -17.61
C ILE A 115 1.28 -11.96 -16.27
N LEU A 116 2.43 -12.61 -16.11
CA LEU A 116 2.97 -13.13 -14.87
C LEU A 116 3.78 -12.05 -14.17
N THR A 117 3.34 -11.59 -13.00
CA THR A 117 4.09 -10.64 -12.20
C THR A 117 4.81 -11.36 -11.07
N LEU A 118 6.11 -11.19 -10.99
CA LEU A 118 6.96 -11.72 -9.93
C LEU A 118 7.45 -10.59 -9.03
N GLN A 119 7.63 -10.90 -7.74
CA GLN A 119 8.28 -10.02 -6.78
C GLN A 119 9.62 -10.62 -6.39
N SER A 120 10.71 -9.91 -6.66
CA SER A 120 12.07 -10.23 -6.22
C SER A 120 12.43 -9.35 -5.03
N TYR A 121 12.76 -9.95 -3.90
CA TYR A 121 13.30 -9.28 -2.72
C TYR A 121 14.78 -9.60 -2.62
N SER A 122 15.60 -8.58 -2.39
CA SER A 122 17.02 -8.72 -2.07
C SER A 122 17.32 -8.03 -0.74
N TYR A 123 18.23 -8.60 0.03
CA TYR A 123 18.77 -8.01 1.25
C TYR A 123 20.27 -8.31 1.31
N ALA A 124 21.04 -7.32 1.72
CA ALA A 124 22.46 -7.46 2.00
C ALA A 124 22.83 -6.73 3.29
N TYR A 125 23.54 -7.42 4.17
CA TYR A 125 24.27 -6.84 5.28
C TYR A 125 25.72 -7.27 5.14
N THR A 126 26.59 -6.30 4.92
CA THR A 126 28.04 -6.50 4.73
C THR A 126 28.82 -5.63 5.73
N GLY A 127 28.23 -5.41 6.91
CA GLY A 127 28.71 -4.47 7.93
C GLY A 127 28.01 -3.11 7.93
N GLY A 128 28.39 -2.26 8.89
CA GLY A 128 27.79 -0.94 9.10
C GLY A 128 26.60 -0.95 10.07
N ALA A 129 25.81 0.13 10.07
CA ALA A 129 24.73 0.32 11.05
C ALA A 129 23.51 -0.59 10.82
N HIS A 130 23.22 -0.97 9.57
CA HIS A 130 22.09 -1.83 9.20
C HIS A 130 22.31 -2.46 7.81
N GLY A 131 21.54 -3.50 7.48
CA GLY A 131 21.49 -4.04 6.12
C GLY A 131 20.60 -3.21 5.20
N ASN A 132 20.79 -3.34 3.89
CA ASN A 132 19.94 -2.73 2.87
C ASN A 132 19.08 -3.79 2.20
N TYR A 133 17.91 -3.38 1.71
CA TYR A 133 17.01 -4.26 0.98
C TYR A 133 16.29 -3.54 -0.15
N ASN A 134 15.87 -4.32 -1.14
CA ASN A 134 15.05 -3.83 -2.24
C ASN A 134 13.91 -4.81 -2.54
N ILE A 135 12.85 -4.30 -3.17
CA ILE A 135 11.80 -5.10 -3.79
C ILE A 135 11.66 -4.66 -5.24
N GLU A 136 11.87 -5.57 -6.17
CA GLU A 136 11.68 -5.36 -7.61
C GLU A 136 10.52 -6.19 -8.12
N TYR A 137 9.80 -5.62 -9.08
CA TYR A 137 8.71 -6.29 -9.77
C TYR A 137 9.07 -6.57 -11.22
N ILE A 138 8.80 -7.80 -11.63
CA ILE A 138 9.09 -8.31 -12.97
C ILE A 138 7.76 -8.63 -13.63
N ASN A 139 7.49 -8.07 -14.81
CA ASN A 139 6.24 -8.29 -15.54
C ASN A 139 6.53 -9.08 -16.81
N TYR A 140 6.30 -10.38 -16.76
CA TYR A 140 6.63 -11.31 -17.83
C TYR A 140 5.37 -11.81 -18.54
N ASP A 141 5.32 -11.63 -19.85
CA ASP A 141 4.24 -12.19 -20.68
C ASP A 141 4.58 -13.65 -21.03
N VAL A 142 3.77 -14.58 -20.53
CA VAL A 142 3.99 -16.02 -20.73
C VAL A 142 3.70 -16.47 -22.17
N GLU A 143 2.85 -15.74 -22.90
CA GLU A 143 2.54 -16.04 -24.30
C GLU A 143 3.67 -15.53 -25.21
N ALA A 144 4.09 -14.28 -25.01
CA ALA A 144 5.14 -13.64 -25.81
C ALA A 144 6.56 -14.03 -25.40
N LYS A 145 6.71 -14.67 -24.23
CA LYS A 145 8.00 -15.00 -23.59
C LYS A 145 8.92 -13.78 -23.44
N LYS A 146 8.33 -12.65 -23.06
CA LYS A 146 9.00 -11.34 -22.99
C LYS A 146 8.73 -10.66 -21.65
N GLU A 147 9.78 -10.09 -21.05
CA GLU A 147 9.66 -9.14 -19.96
C GLU A 147 9.28 -7.75 -20.51
N TYR A 148 8.31 -7.09 -19.88
CA TYR A 148 7.82 -5.77 -20.26
C TYR A 148 8.30 -4.71 -19.26
N SER A 149 9.01 -3.71 -19.78
CA SER A 149 9.30 -2.48 -19.04
C SER A 149 8.07 -1.58 -18.96
N LEU A 150 8.11 -0.54 -18.12
CA LEU A 150 7.04 0.46 -18.05
C LEU A 150 6.87 1.17 -19.39
N GLU A 151 7.98 1.45 -20.07
CA GLU A 151 8.00 2.10 -21.38
C GLU A 151 7.34 1.22 -22.45
N ASP A 152 7.50 -0.10 -22.40
CA ASP A 152 6.85 -0.98 -23.37
C ASP A 152 5.31 -0.92 -23.26
N LEU A 153 4.77 -0.63 -22.06
CA LEU A 153 3.34 -0.75 -21.77
C LEU A 153 2.58 0.58 -21.77
N VAL A 154 3.22 1.68 -21.37
CA VAL A 154 2.54 2.96 -21.12
C VAL A 154 3.38 4.15 -21.59
N ASP A 155 2.74 5.18 -22.13
CA ASP A 155 3.34 6.50 -22.37
C ASP A 155 3.53 7.27 -21.04
N PHE A 156 4.41 6.78 -20.17
CA PHE A 156 4.56 7.28 -18.80
C PHE A 156 5.27 8.64 -18.71
N ASN A 157 5.99 9.06 -19.77
CA ASN A 157 6.62 10.38 -19.86
C ASN A 157 5.61 11.49 -20.19
N ASN A 158 4.36 11.14 -20.51
CA ASN A 158 3.30 12.10 -20.73
C ASN A 158 3.02 12.93 -19.47
N SER A 159 3.05 14.26 -19.59
CA SER A 159 2.85 15.16 -18.45
C SER A 159 1.49 14.96 -17.75
N LYS A 160 0.44 14.56 -18.50
CA LYS A 160 -0.86 14.23 -17.91
C LYS A 160 -0.82 12.93 -17.12
N PHE A 161 -0.11 11.91 -17.61
CA PHE A 161 0.08 10.66 -16.88
C PHE A 161 0.82 10.90 -15.56
N LEU A 162 1.93 11.63 -15.60
CA LEU A 162 2.70 12.00 -14.40
C LEU A 162 1.87 12.83 -13.41
N HIS A 163 1.03 13.74 -13.90
CA HIS A 163 0.13 14.51 -13.04
C HIS A 163 -0.90 13.62 -12.32
N ILE A 164 -1.49 12.66 -13.04
CA ILE A 164 -2.43 11.69 -12.46
C ILE A 164 -1.72 10.78 -11.45
N ALA A 165 -0.53 10.27 -11.78
CA ALA A 165 0.29 9.48 -10.87
C ALA A 165 0.63 10.25 -9.60
N LYS A 166 1.03 11.52 -9.71
CA LYS A 166 1.28 12.42 -8.56
C LYS A 166 0.04 12.57 -7.69
N ILE A 167 -1.15 12.75 -8.27
CA ILE A 167 -2.41 12.85 -7.52
C ILE A 167 -2.66 11.56 -6.72
N GLU A 168 -2.55 10.40 -7.35
CA GLU A 168 -2.80 9.12 -6.67
C GLU A 168 -1.74 8.80 -5.62
N TYR A 169 -0.48 9.17 -5.86
CA TYR A 169 0.59 9.14 -4.86
C TYR A 169 0.26 10.02 -3.64
N LYS A 170 -0.12 11.28 -3.86
CA LYS A 170 -0.48 12.18 -2.76
C LYS A 170 -1.68 11.65 -1.97
N LYS A 171 -2.64 11.01 -2.63
CA LYS A 171 -3.78 10.36 -1.96
C LYS A 171 -3.36 9.15 -1.11
N SER A 172 -2.37 8.37 -1.53
CA SER A 172 -1.87 7.22 -0.74
C SER A 172 -1.13 7.66 0.51
N GLU A 173 -0.45 8.81 0.46
CA GLU A 173 0.24 9.46 1.60
C GLU A 173 -0.68 10.35 2.46
N ALA A 174 -1.98 10.39 2.15
CA ALA A 174 -2.95 11.27 2.78
C ALA A 174 -2.57 12.77 2.73
N LEU A 175 -1.83 13.21 1.72
CA LEU A 175 -1.52 14.63 1.52
C LEU A 175 -2.74 15.38 0.94
N LEU A 176 -2.97 16.62 1.36
CA LEU A 176 -3.90 17.53 0.68
C LEU A 176 -3.35 17.91 -0.71
N PRO A 177 -4.20 18.28 -1.68
CA PRO A 177 -3.78 18.61 -3.05
C PRO A 177 -2.63 19.61 -3.17
N ASP A 178 -2.53 20.53 -2.23
CA ASP A 178 -1.59 21.64 -2.15
C ASP A 178 -0.42 21.41 -1.15
N GLU A 179 -0.46 20.33 -0.35
CA GLU A 179 0.63 20.01 0.58
C GLU A 179 1.92 19.58 -0.17
N SER A 180 3.07 19.99 0.35
CA SER A 180 4.38 19.59 -0.18
C SER A 180 4.59 18.08 -0.05
N LEU A 181 5.29 17.46 -1.01
CA LEU A 181 5.72 16.06 -0.91
C LEU A 181 6.69 15.84 0.26
N GLN A 182 7.39 16.89 0.69
CA GLN A 182 8.28 16.84 1.86
C GLN A 182 7.51 16.54 3.15
N ASN A 183 6.21 16.85 3.23
CA ASN A 183 5.37 16.46 4.36
C ASN A 183 5.17 14.94 4.45
N ALA A 184 5.36 14.22 3.34
CA ALA A 184 5.41 12.76 3.30
C ALA A 184 6.85 12.22 3.44
N GLY A 185 7.85 13.08 3.67
CA GLY A 185 9.25 12.71 3.85
C GLY A 185 10.08 12.68 2.57
N TRP A 186 9.58 13.22 1.45
CA TRP A 186 10.38 13.31 0.23
C TRP A 186 11.63 14.17 0.45
N PHE A 187 12.76 13.77 -0.13
CA PHE A 187 13.97 14.59 -0.11
C PHE A 187 13.78 15.91 -0.88
N GLU A 188 13.07 15.87 -2.00
CA GLU A 188 12.75 17.04 -2.83
C GLU A 188 11.25 17.17 -3.04
N ASP A 189 10.73 18.39 -3.15
CA ASP A 189 9.33 18.63 -3.52
C ASP A 189 9.08 18.51 -5.04
N ARG A 190 9.62 17.45 -5.64
CA ARG A 190 9.57 17.16 -7.07
C ARG A 190 9.17 15.72 -7.29
N PHE A 191 7.96 15.51 -7.81
CA PHE A 191 7.47 14.17 -8.10
C PHE A 191 8.28 13.51 -9.22
N GLN A 192 8.83 12.33 -8.94
CA GLN A 192 9.51 11.47 -9.91
C GLN A 192 8.86 10.10 -9.84
N LEU A 193 8.46 9.55 -10.99
CA LEU A 193 7.83 8.24 -11.05
C LEU A 193 8.91 7.15 -11.11
N THR A 194 8.80 6.15 -10.24
CA THR A 194 9.66 4.96 -10.32
C THR A 194 9.30 4.09 -11.53
N THR A 195 10.29 3.44 -12.13
CA THR A 195 10.08 2.42 -13.18
C THR A 195 9.89 1.03 -12.60
N ASN A 196 9.91 0.87 -11.28
CA ASN A 196 9.64 -0.40 -10.59
C ASN A 196 8.13 -0.51 -10.30
N PHE A 197 7.46 -1.42 -11.02
CA PHE A 197 6.01 -1.55 -10.97
C PHE A 197 5.54 -2.99 -11.14
N ALA A 198 4.39 -3.31 -10.55
CA ALA A 198 3.67 -4.56 -10.77
C ALA A 198 2.39 -4.31 -11.56
N VAL A 199 2.14 -5.15 -12.57
CA VAL A 199 0.81 -5.29 -13.18
C VAL A 199 -0.09 -6.05 -12.21
N THR A 200 -1.22 -5.45 -11.88
CA THR A 200 -2.24 -6.06 -11.01
C THR A 200 -3.60 -6.10 -11.71
N LYS A 201 -4.55 -6.83 -11.13
CA LYS A 201 -5.95 -6.80 -11.55
C LYS A 201 -6.60 -5.40 -11.50
N SER A 202 -6.07 -4.50 -10.67
CA SER A 202 -6.67 -3.17 -10.43
C SER A 202 -5.97 -2.03 -11.18
N GLY A 203 -4.72 -2.22 -11.60
CA GLY A 203 -3.88 -1.19 -12.18
C GLY A 203 -2.38 -1.49 -12.04
N LEU A 204 -1.56 -0.45 -12.13
CA LEU A 204 -0.11 -0.56 -11.90
C LEU A 204 0.22 -0.16 -10.47
N LEU A 205 0.83 -1.08 -9.72
CA LEU A 205 1.37 -0.81 -8.38
C LEU A 205 2.82 -0.36 -8.52
N PHE A 206 3.09 0.91 -8.27
CA PHE A 206 4.44 1.47 -8.27
C PHE A 206 5.10 1.29 -6.90
N SER A 207 6.40 1.04 -6.88
CA SER A 207 7.15 0.73 -5.66
C SER A 207 8.51 1.41 -5.64
N TYR A 208 8.68 2.35 -4.74
CA TYR A 208 9.97 3.00 -4.51
C TYR A 208 10.81 2.20 -3.52
N ALA A 209 12.08 2.00 -3.86
CA ALA A 209 13.07 1.41 -2.97
C ALA A 209 13.33 2.32 -1.75
N PRO A 210 13.86 1.78 -0.63
CA PRO A 210 14.36 2.62 0.45
C PRO A 210 15.44 3.56 -0.11
N TYR A 211 15.50 4.80 0.38
CA TYR A 211 16.39 5.87 -0.12
C TYR A 211 16.10 6.40 -1.53
N GLU A 212 15.13 5.86 -2.28
CA GLU A 212 14.84 6.38 -3.63
C GLU A 212 14.20 7.78 -3.57
N ILE A 213 13.20 7.95 -2.69
CA ILE A 213 12.49 9.23 -2.50
C ILE A 213 12.49 9.73 -1.06
N LYS A 214 12.71 8.84 -0.07
CA LYS A 214 12.60 9.12 1.37
C LYS A 214 13.64 8.34 2.17
N SER A 215 13.79 8.65 3.46
CA SER A 215 14.71 7.95 4.37
C SER A 215 14.43 6.44 4.47
N PHE A 216 15.46 5.64 4.78
CA PHE A 216 15.33 4.20 4.98
C PHE A 216 14.31 3.80 6.05
N ALA A 217 14.16 4.61 7.10
CA ALA A 217 13.17 4.38 8.16
C ALA A 217 11.73 4.38 7.63
N SER A 218 11.47 5.04 6.49
CA SER A 218 10.16 5.02 5.82
C SER A 218 9.90 3.70 5.08
N GLY A 219 10.93 2.89 4.85
CA GLY A 219 10.87 1.63 4.12
C GLY A 219 10.43 1.79 2.65
N ILE A 220 9.89 0.70 2.09
CA ILE A 220 9.31 0.68 0.75
C ILE A 220 8.03 1.53 0.73
N THR A 221 7.95 2.45 -0.23
CA THR A 221 6.74 3.25 -0.47
C THR A 221 6.04 2.75 -1.73
N THR A 222 4.75 2.44 -1.64
CA THR A 222 3.97 1.99 -2.81
C THR A 222 2.71 2.83 -3.02
N PHE A 223 2.27 2.93 -4.27
CA PHE A 223 0.96 3.48 -4.60
C PHE A 223 0.38 2.80 -5.84
N LEU A 224 -0.94 2.65 -5.87
CA LEU A 224 -1.66 2.03 -6.97
C LEU A 224 -2.24 3.11 -7.89
N LEU A 225 -1.91 3.03 -9.17
CA LEU A 225 -2.59 3.79 -10.22
C LEU A 225 -3.59 2.87 -10.92
N THR A 226 -4.90 3.11 -10.74
CA THR A 226 -5.96 2.22 -11.26
C THR A 226 -6.22 2.42 -12.75
N TYR A 227 -6.59 1.36 -13.47
CA TYR A 227 -6.72 1.40 -14.94
C TYR A 227 -7.62 2.52 -15.45
N ASP A 228 -8.77 2.79 -14.80
CA ASP A 228 -9.70 3.87 -15.19
C ASP A 228 -9.05 5.25 -15.28
N LYS A 229 -7.92 5.47 -14.61
CA LYS A 229 -7.21 6.76 -14.59
C LYS A 229 -6.27 6.93 -15.76
N PHE A 230 -5.82 5.85 -16.40
CA PHE A 230 -4.76 5.93 -17.41
C PHE A 230 -4.99 5.07 -18.65
N LEU A 231 -6.20 4.54 -18.88
CA LEU A 231 -6.53 3.75 -20.08
C LEU A 231 -6.01 4.38 -21.39
N SER A 232 -6.12 5.70 -21.54
CA SER A 232 -5.69 6.42 -22.74
C SER A 232 -4.17 6.48 -22.96
N PHE A 233 -3.36 6.10 -21.96
CA PHE A 233 -1.90 6.11 -22.03
C PHE A 233 -1.32 4.71 -22.23
N ILE A 234 -2.16 3.66 -22.19
CA ILE A 234 -1.73 2.29 -22.48
C ILE A 234 -1.36 2.22 -23.96
N LYS A 235 -0.15 1.73 -24.25
CA LYS A 235 0.31 1.55 -25.64
C LYS A 235 -0.53 0.47 -26.33
N PRO A 236 -0.95 0.68 -27.59
CA PRO A 236 -1.73 -0.29 -28.33
C PRO A 236 -0.92 -1.58 -28.56
N ASN A 237 -1.61 -2.70 -28.77
CA ASN A 237 -1.01 -4.01 -29.03
C ASN A 237 -0.11 -4.55 -27.91
N THR A 238 -0.28 -4.07 -26.68
CA THR A 238 0.40 -4.62 -25.50
C THR A 238 -0.53 -5.57 -24.73
N PRO A 239 0.02 -6.53 -23.97
CA PRO A 239 -0.80 -7.43 -23.14
C PRO A 239 -1.58 -6.66 -22.06
N LEU A 240 -1.13 -5.46 -21.67
CA LEU A 240 -1.82 -4.62 -20.69
C LEU A 240 -3.21 -4.17 -21.16
N VAL A 241 -3.46 -4.10 -22.48
CA VAL A 241 -4.80 -3.82 -23.01
C VAL A 241 -5.80 -4.89 -22.59
N LYS A 242 -5.43 -6.18 -22.69
CA LYS A 242 -6.29 -7.31 -22.28
C LYS A 242 -6.58 -7.25 -20.79
N VAL A 243 -5.54 -7.04 -19.97
CA VAL A 243 -5.69 -6.94 -18.50
C VAL A 243 -6.59 -5.76 -18.12
N ALA A 244 -6.40 -4.60 -18.75
CA ALA A 244 -7.19 -3.41 -18.46
C ALA A 244 -8.66 -3.54 -18.90
N GLN A 245 -8.98 -4.39 -19.88
CA GLN A 245 -10.36 -4.67 -20.29
C GLN A 245 -11.14 -5.49 -19.24
N GLU A 246 -10.44 -6.32 -18.46
CA GLU A 246 -11.04 -7.10 -17.37
C GLU A 246 -11.25 -6.28 -16.09
N TYR A 247 -10.66 -5.08 -16.02
CA TYR A 247 -10.74 -4.21 -14.87
C TYR A 247 -12.19 -3.84 -14.52
N LYS A 248 -12.57 -4.14 -13.28
CA LYS A 248 -13.83 -3.69 -12.68
C LYS A 248 -13.54 -2.58 -11.69
N ARG A 249 -14.04 -1.38 -12.01
CA ARG A 249 -13.85 -0.21 -11.16
C ARG A 249 -14.48 -0.40 -9.79
N ASP A 250 -13.63 -0.49 -8.76
CA ASP A 250 -14.08 -0.36 -7.38
C ASP A 250 -14.39 1.11 -7.10
N ARG A 251 -15.67 1.38 -6.83
CA ARG A 251 -16.15 2.71 -6.51
C ARG A 251 -16.12 2.97 -5.01
N SER A 252 -15.76 1.99 -4.20
CA SER A 252 -15.78 2.07 -2.75
C SER A 252 -14.38 2.02 -2.16
N LYS A 253 -14.12 2.85 -1.16
CA LYS A 253 -12.91 2.80 -0.34
C LYS A 253 -13.34 2.60 1.11
N LYS A 254 -12.88 1.51 1.72
CA LYS A 254 -13.18 1.16 3.12
C LYS A 254 -11.92 1.27 3.97
N ILE A 255 -12.04 1.95 5.11
CA ILE A 255 -10.97 2.19 6.07
C ILE A 255 -11.45 1.75 7.43
N VAL A 256 -10.63 0.96 8.12
CA VAL A 256 -10.92 0.49 9.49
C VAL A 256 -9.79 0.94 10.40
N SER A 257 -10.13 1.59 11.52
CA SER A 257 -9.17 1.99 12.55
C SER A 257 -9.60 1.46 13.91
N LYS A 258 -8.67 0.78 14.59
CA LYS A 258 -8.85 0.30 15.97
C LYS A 258 -8.86 1.49 16.95
N LEU A 259 -9.69 1.39 17.97
CA LEU A 259 -9.77 2.33 19.08
C LEU A 259 -9.06 1.74 20.32
N GLU A 260 -8.54 2.61 21.18
CA GLU A 260 -7.81 2.21 22.39
C GLU A 260 -8.65 1.36 23.36
N ASN A 261 -9.96 1.61 23.41
CA ASN A 261 -10.89 0.86 24.24
C ASN A 261 -11.35 -0.48 23.61
N GLY A 262 -10.60 -0.98 22.61
CA GLY A 262 -10.91 -2.22 21.89
C GLY A 262 -11.98 -2.07 20.80
N GLY A 263 -12.59 -0.89 20.65
CA GLY A 263 -13.55 -0.60 19.58
C GLY A 263 -12.91 -0.41 18.21
N LYS A 264 -13.71 0.01 17.23
CA LYS A 264 -13.24 0.40 15.91
C LYS A 264 -14.09 1.52 15.30
N ILE A 265 -13.49 2.29 14.39
CA ILE A 265 -14.21 3.11 13.43
C ILE A 265 -14.02 2.52 12.04
N GLU A 266 -15.11 2.39 11.30
CA GLU A 266 -15.14 2.05 9.90
C GLU A 266 -15.66 3.24 9.09
N ILE A 267 -14.90 3.68 8.09
CA ILE A 267 -15.32 4.70 7.13
C ILE A 267 -15.37 4.05 5.76
N THR A 268 -16.53 4.10 5.11
CA THR A 268 -16.71 3.69 3.72
C THR A 268 -17.06 4.91 2.89
N ILE A 269 -16.30 5.15 1.82
CA ILE A 269 -16.51 6.24 0.86
C ILE A 269 -16.85 5.63 -0.49
N THR A 270 -18.00 5.96 -1.07
CA THR A 270 -18.47 5.43 -2.35
C THR A 270 -18.59 6.54 -3.39
N ASP A 271 -17.91 6.41 -4.53
CA ASP A 271 -18.03 7.29 -5.69
C ASP A 271 -19.34 7.02 -6.45
N ASN A 272 -20.21 8.02 -6.44
CA ASN A 272 -21.50 8.02 -7.14
C ASN A 272 -21.49 9.01 -8.34
N GLY A 273 -20.35 9.17 -9.00
CA GLY A 273 -20.18 10.05 -10.15
C GLY A 273 -19.95 11.50 -9.72
N ASN A 274 -21.02 12.26 -9.51
CA ASN A 274 -20.96 13.69 -9.16
C ASN A 274 -20.84 13.95 -7.64
N SER A 275 -20.87 12.89 -6.83
CA SER A 275 -20.75 12.98 -5.37
C SER A 275 -20.14 11.73 -4.78
N TYR A 276 -19.58 11.86 -3.59
CA TYR A 276 -19.21 10.74 -2.74
C TYR A 276 -20.27 10.52 -1.65
N PHE A 277 -20.54 9.26 -1.32
CA PHE A 277 -21.30 8.89 -0.12
C PHE A 277 -20.33 8.37 0.93
N LEU A 278 -20.27 9.05 2.06
CA LEU A 278 -19.44 8.66 3.20
C LEU A 278 -20.36 8.08 4.29
N LYS A 279 -20.10 6.85 4.69
CA LYS A 279 -20.68 6.23 5.89
C LYS A 279 -19.58 6.02 6.91
N ALA A 280 -19.78 6.54 8.12
CA ALA A 280 -18.89 6.30 9.26
C ALA A 280 -19.65 5.53 10.33
N THR A 281 -19.13 4.37 10.72
CA THR A 281 -19.65 3.50 11.77
C THR A 281 -18.64 3.43 12.91
N VAL A 282 -19.11 3.63 14.15
CA VAL A 282 -18.26 3.57 15.35
C VAL A 282 -18.80 2.50 16.29
N GLU A 283 -17.97 1.49 16.52
CA GLU A 283 -18.16 0.45 17.51
C GLU A 283 -17.26 0.73 18.71
N SER A 284 -17.80 0.72 19.92
CA SER A 284 -17.05 1.02 21.14
C SER A 284 -17.47 0.09 22.27
N TYR A 285 -16.49 -0.54 22.91
CA TYR A 285 -16.67 -1.44 24.05
C TYR A 285 -16.34 -0.73 25.39
N GLY A 286 -16.93 -1.19 26.50
CA GLY A 286 -16.77 -0.64 27.86
C GLY A 286 -17.97 0.17 28.40
N LYS A 287 -18.02 0.37 29.74
CA LYS A 287 -19.06 1.15 30.44
C LYS A 287 -18.98 2.65 30.07
N ASN A 288 -19.63 3.00 28.97
CA ASN A 288 -20.06 4.33 28.45
C ASN A 288 -19.52 5.62 29.11
N PRO A 289 -18.38 6.16 28.68
CA PRO A 289 -18.31 7.58 28.38
C PRO A 289 -19.05 7.88 27.07
N LYS A 290 -19.76 9.01 26.99
CA LYS A 290 -20.24 9.57 25.71
C LYS A 290 -19.05 9.62 24.73
N THR A 291 -19.22 9.08 23.53
CA THR A 291 -18.21 9.17 22.45
C THR A 291 -18.67 10.16 21.39
N TRP A 292 -17.73 10.93 20.88
CA TRP A 292 -17.89 11.93 19.85
C TRP A 292 -17.10 11.51 18.61
N LEU A 293 -17.77 11.41 17.47
CA LEU A 293 -17.12 11.35 16.16
C LEU A 293 -16.99 12.77 15.63
N SER A 294 -15.78 13.15 15.24
CA SER A 294 -15.53 14.37 14.48
C SER A 294 -14.99 14.00 13.10
N LEU A 295 -15.63 14.50 12.03
CA LEU A 295 -15.12 14.44 10.65
C LEU A 295 -14.90 15.86 10.15
N SER A 296 -13.76 16.15 9.53
CA SER A 296 -13.50 17.49 8.99
C SER A 296 -12.85 17.43 7.61
N PHE A 297 -13.10 18.45 6.80
CA PHE A 297 -12.85 18.40 5.35
C PHE A 297 -12.05 19.62 4.87
N PRO A 298 -10.72 19.61 4.99
CA PRO A 298 -9.87 20.79 4.80
C PRO A 298 -10.02 21.50 3.45
N GLN A 299 -10.29 20.76 2.37
CA GLN A 299 -10.40 21.30 1.02
C GLN A 299 -11.76 21.93 0.71
N LEU A 300 -12.79 21.65 1.51
CA LEU A 300 -14.15 22.07 1.20
C LEU A 300 -14.39 23.48 1.75
N ASP A 301 -14.90 24.39 0.94
CA ASP A 301 -15.09 25.81 1.28
C ASP A 301 -16.55 26.30 1.20
N ARG A 302 -17.43 25.53 0.55
CA ARG A 302 -18.87 25.79 0.35
C ARG A 302 -19.76 24.66 0.90
N ASP A 303 -21.07 24.77 0.66
CA ASP A 303 -22.07 23.72 0.91
C ASP A 303 -21.86 22.50 0.01
N HIS A 304 -20.88 21.70 0.40
CA HIS A 304 -20.54 20.41 -0.21
C HIS A 304 -21.18 19.24 0.54
N LEU A 305 -21.53 19.43 1.81
CA LEU A 305 -21.95 18.36 2.71
C LEU A 305 -23.48 18.38 2.91
N LYS A 306 -24.11 17.23 2.69
CA LYS A 306 -25.53 17.00 3.02
C LYS A 306 -25.67 15.79 3.93
N LYS A 307 -26.42 15.95 5.02
CA LYS A 307 -26.82 14.83 5.90
C LYS A 307 -27.73 13.87 5.14
N LEU A 308 -27.45 12.56 5.25
CA LEU A 308 -28.29 11.51 4.67
C LEU A 308 -29.07 10.77 5.75
N SER A 309 -28.36 10.06 6.62
CA SER A 309 -28.97 9.22 7.66
C SER A 309 -28.08 9.12 8.89
N SER A 310 -28.66 8.67 9.99
CA SER A 310 -27.92 8.35 11.21
C SER A 310 -28.65 7.32 12.04
N TYR A 311 -27.89 6.48 12.73
CA TYR A 311 -28.37 5.44 13.62
C TYR A 311 -27.59 5.49 14.93
N GLY A 312 -28.24 5.25 16.06
CA GLY A 312 -27.57 5.19 17.37
C GLY A 312 -26.95 6.52 17.84
N VAL A 313 -27.33 7.67 17.28
CA VAL A 313 -26.79 9.00 17.65
C VAL A 313 -27.77 9.84 18.46
N ASN A 314 -27.24 10.65 19.38
CA ASN A 314 -27.96 11.70 20.11
C ASN A 314 -27.98 13.01 19.30
N THR A 315 -26.83 13.40 18.74
CA THR A 315 -26.70 14.59 17.90
C THR A 315 -25.91 14.25 16.65
N PHE A 316 -26.24 14.91 15.55
CA PHE A 316 -25.50 14.86 14.29
C PHE A 316 -25.59 16.24 13.65
N LYS A 317 -24.52 17.02 13.79
CA LYS A 317 -24.42 18.41 13.37
C LYS A 317 -23.37 18.56 12.26
N ILE A 318 -23.68 19.40 11.28
CA ILE A 318 -22.74 19.87 10.28
C ILE A 318 -22.51 21.35 10.55
N TYR A 319 -21.26 21.75 10.70
CA TYR A 319 -20.80 23.11 10.86
C TYR A 319 -20.10 23.53 9.56
N PRO A 320 -20.74 24.33 8.70
CA PRO A 320 -20.09 24.92 7.54
C PRO A 320 -18.86 25.75 7.92
N LYS A 321 -17.98 26.02 6.95
CA LYS A 321 -16.90 27.00 7.10
C LYS A 321 -17.43 28.33 7.66
N GLY A 322 -16.71 28.93 8.61
CA GLY A 322 -17.10 30.16 9.31
C GLY A 322 -18.07 29.96 10.48
N SER A 323 -18.59 28.75 10.71
CA SER A 323 -19.42 28.46 11.89
C SER A 323 -18.67 28.69 13.20
N ARG A 324 -19.37 29.15 14.25
CA ARG A 324 -18.79 29.18 15.61
C ARG A 324 -18.76 27.77 16.18
N ILE A 325 -17.56 27.27 16.48
CA ILE A 325 -17.33 25.95 17.07
C ILE A 325 -16.52 26.10 18.37
N TYR A 326 -16.77 25.23 19.34
CA TYR A 326 -16.01 25.24 20.59
C TYR A 326 -14.75 24.38 20.46
N ASN A 327 -13.59 24.96 20.73
CA ASN A 327 -12.32 24.25 20.80
C ASN A 327 -12.07 23.78 22.24
N LYS A 328 -12.17 22.47 22.47
CA LYS A 328 -11.96 21.89 23.81
C LYS A 328 -10.50 22.00 24.30
N LYS A 329 -9.50 21.93 23.41
CA LYS A 329 -8.07 22.03 23.75
C LYS A 329 -7.72 23.45 24.22
N ARG A 330 -8.25 24.46 23.54
CA ARG A 330 -8.02 25.89 23.84
C ARG A 330 -9.05 26.49 24.81
N LYS A 331 -10.10 25.75 25.17
CA LYS A 331 -11.23 26.21 25.99
C LYS A 331 -11.85 27.53 25.50
N SER A 332 -11.99 27.68 24.18
CA SER A 332 -12.47 28.92 23.56
C SER A 332 -13.34 28.64 22.33
N VAL A 333 -14.17 29.61 21.95
CA VAL A 333 -14.94 29.57 20.70
C VAL A 333 -14.04 30.07 19.56
N MET A 334 -14.06 29.36 18.44
CA MET A 334 -13.35 29.73 17.22
C MET A 334 -14.28 29.65 16.00
N ARG A 335 -13.83 30.22 14.89
CA ARG A 335 -14.48 30.06 13.58
C ARG A 335 -13.92 28.79 12.92
N ALA A 336 -14.80 27.98 12.35
CA ALA A 336 -14.38 26.80 11.59
C ALA A 336 -13.67 27.25 10.30
N ASN A 337 -12.40 26.88 10.12
CA ASN A 337 -11.62 27.16 8.92
C ASN A 337 -12.12 26.36 7.70
N TYR A 338 -12.71 25.20 7.97
CA TYR A 338 -13.31 24.29 6.99
C TYR A 338 -14.45 23.49 7.64
N PRO A 339 -15.33 22.85 6.85
CA PRO A 339 -16.48 22.12 7.37
C PRO A 339 -16.10 21.06 8.41
N LEU A 340 -16.87 21.03 9.49
CA LEU A 340 -16.75 20.07 10.59
C LEU A 340 -18.09 19.36 10.77
N VAL A 341 -18.05 18.06 10.95
CA VAL A 341 -19.20 17.23 11.29
C VAL A 341 -18.97 16.64 12.67
N GLU A 342 -19.94 16.78 13.56
CA GLU A 342 -19.90 16.16 14.88
C GLU A 342 -21.11 15.26 15.08
N ALA A 343 -20.87 14.05 15.59
CA ALA A 343 -21.92 13.14 16.01
C ALA A 343 -21.63 12.56 17.40
N THR A 344 -22.67 12.36 18.19
CA THR A 344 -22.56 11.80 19.55
C THR A 344 -23.33 10.51 19.69
N ARG A 345 -22.74 9.51 20.34
CA ARG A 345 -23.41 8.23 20.63
C ARG A 345 -24.64 8.42 21.52
N LYS A 346 -25.74 7.72 21.21
CA LYS A 346 -26.90 7.46 22.08
C LYS A 346 -26.70 6.20 22.89
N ASN A 347 -26.61 5.05 22.22
CA ASN A 347 -26.39 3.73 22.79
C ASN A 347 -25.76 2.80 21.74
N GLY A 348 -25.05 1.75 22.16
CA GLY A 348 -24.56 0.71 21.25
C GLY A 348 -23.65 1.22 20.13
N GLU A 349 -23.56 0.48 19.03
CA GLU A 349 -22.92 0.98 17.81
C GLU A 349 -23.72 2.16 17.23
N TYR A 350 -23.03 3.13 16.64
CA TYR A 350 -23.68 4.23 15.94
C TYR A 350 -23.05 4.49 14.58
N SER A 351 -23.84 5.05 13.67
CA SER A 351 -23.36 5.44 12.35
C SER A 351 -23.98 6.75 11.87
N ILE A 352 -23.23 7.44 11.01
CA ILE A 352 -23.69 8.61 10.26
C ILE A 352 -23.38 8.43 8.79
N SER A 353 -24.23 8.99 7.93
CA SER A 353 -24.02 9.02 6.48
C SER A 353 -24.14 10.44 5.93
N LEU A 354 -23.23 10.78 5.03
CA LEU A 354 -23.09 12.08 4.40
C LEU A 354 -22.99 11.92 2.87
N LYS A 355 -23.58 12.86 2.14
CA LYS A 355 -23.29 13.11 0.73
C LYS A 355 -22.31 14.26 0.63
N ILE A 356 -21.25 14.07 -0.13
CA ILE A 356 -20.20 15.05 -0.41
C ILE A 356 -20.25 15.36 -1.91
N ARG A 357 -20.68 16.57 -2.30
CA ARG A 357 -20.68 17.00 -3.69
C ARG A 357 -19.25 17.22 -4.16
N LYS A 358 -18.89 16.71 -5.34
CA LYS A 358 -17.57 16.97 -5.94
C LYS A 358 -17.49 18.41 -6.44
N ASP A 359 -16.31 19.01 -6.31
CA ASP A 359 -15.97 20.29 -6.92
C ASP A 359 -14.99 20.04 -8.07
N ARG A 360 -15.22 20.68 -9.22
CA ARG A 360 -14.35 20.53 -10.41
C ARG A 360 -12.96 21.15 -10.22
N TYR A 361 -12.81 22.06 -9.25
CA TYR A 361 -11.55 22.74 -8.96
C TYR A 361 -10.72 22.02 -7.88
N ILE A 362 -11.32 21.03 -7.19
CA ILE A 362 -10.65 20.24 -6.17
C ILE A 362 -10.32 18.87 -6.79
N PRO A 363 -9.04 18.53 -7.04
CA PRO A 363 -8.69 17.29 -7.74
C PRO A 363 -9.10 16.04 -6.96
N TYR A 364 -9.05 16.10 -5.63
CA TYR A 364 -9.52 15.07 -4.71
C TYR A 364 -9.76 15.66 -3.32
N SER A 365 -10.57 14.98 -2.52
CA SER A 365 -10.91 15.44 -1.17
C SER A 365 -10.27 14.56 -0.11
N CYS A 366 -10.07 15.12 1.09
CA CYS A 366 -9.69 14.32 2.24
C CYS A 366 -10.67 14.54 3.39
N VAL A 367 -10.84 13.49 4.20
CA VAL A 367 -11.56 13.55 5.46
C VAL A 367 -10.59 13.25 6.59
N ASN A 368 -10.46 14.22 7.48
CA ASN A 368 -9.85 14.03 8.78
C ASN A 368 -10.90 13.44 9.72
N TYR A 369 -10.55 12.44 10.52
CA TYR A 369 -11.45 11.84 11.49
C TYR A 369 -10.77 11.61 12.84
N ARG A 370 -11.58 11.70 13.89
CA ARG A 370 -11.23 11.24 15.23
C ARG A 370 -12.46 10.75 15.99
N VAL A 371 -12.22 9.87 16.95
CA VAL A 371 -13.21 9.45 17.92
C VAL A 371 -12.69 9.84 19.29
N THR A 372 -13.44 10.63 20.03
CA THR A 372 -13.01 11.16 21.35
C THR A 372 -14.02 10.82 22.43
N THR A 373 -13.57 10.73 23.68
CA THR A 373 -14.42 10.82 24.88
C THR A 373 -14.47 12.27 25.38
N ARG A 374 -14.94 12.48 26.62
CA ARG A 374 -14.85 13.79 27.27
C ARG A 374 -13.39 14.16 27.58
N SER A 375 -12.53 13.18 27.86
CA SER A 375 -11.20 13.37 28.42
C SER A 375 -10.05 12.90 27.52
N SER A 376 -10.31 12.15 26.45
CA SER A 376 -9.26 11.56 25.63
C SER A 376 -9.63 11.40 24.14
N ASN A 377 -8.62 11.36 23.27
CA ASN A 377 -8.72 10.77 21.94
C ASN A 377 -8.71 9.24 22.09
N LEU A 378 -9.51 8.53 21.29
CA LEU A 378 -9.60 7.08 21.31
C LEU A 378 -8.94 6.43 20.10
N LEU A 379 -8.47 7.20 19.13
CA LEU A 379 -7.65 6.63 18.05
C LEU A 379 -6.32 6.18 18.64
N LYS A 380 -5.96 4.92 18.43
CA LYS A 380 -4.66 4.40 18.87
C LYS A 380 -3.54 5.04 18.04
N ASP A 381 -2.67 5.81 18.70
CA ASP A 381 -1.54 6.56 18.12
C ASP A 381 -0.33 5.66 17.82
N ARG A 382 -0.47 4.75 16.87
CA ARG A 382 0.69 4.10 16.27
C ARG A 382 0.45 3.99 14.77
N PHE A 383 0.88 4.96 13.95
CA PHE A 383 1.24 4.83 12.52
C PHE A 383 1.70 6.19 11.95
N ASP A 384 2.49 6.14 10.88
CA ASP A 384 3.45 7.13 10.36
C ASP A 384 2.92 8.52 9.95
N PHE A 385 1.60 8.75 9.96
CA PHE A 385 1.01 10.04 9.56
C PHE A 385 -0.06 10.50 10.54
N SER A 386 0.33 11.38 11.46
CA SER A 386 -0.56 12.04 12.40
C SER A 386 -0.69 13.52 12.02
N PHE A 387 -1.91 14.00 11.81
CA PHE A 387 -2.17 15.38 11.39
C PHE A 387 -2.85 16.14 12.52
N GLU A 388 -2.64 17.45 12.62
CA GLU A 388 -3.42 18.31 13.51
C GLU A 388 -4.60 18.92 12.74
N ASP A 389 -5.80 18.84 13.29
CA ASP A 389 -6.96 19.50 12.70
C ASP A 389 -7.11 20.96 13.18
N GLN A 390 -8.07 21.70 12.62
CA GLN A 390 -8.36 23.09 12.98
C GLN A 390 -8.65 23.31 14.47
N GLN A 391 -9.06 22.26 15.20
CA GLN A 391 -9.28 22.34 16.64
C GLN A 391 -8.02 21.98 17.46
N GLY A 392 -6.94 21.60 16.81
CA GLY A 392 -5.68 21.28 17.44
C GLY A 392 -5.57 19.82 17.90
N PHE A 393 -6.41 18.92 17.39
CA PHE A 393 -6.33 17.51 17.78
C PHE A 393 -5.58 16.71 16.74
N ILE A 394 -4.88 15.69 17.21
CA ILE A 394 -4.35 14.64 16.36
C ILE A 394 -5.52 13.88 15.72
N VAL A 395 -5.50 13.80 14.40
CA VAL A 395 -6.51 13.13 13.57
C VAL A 395 -5.84 12.19 12.60
N LYS A 396 -6.59 11.17 12.18
CA LYS A 396 -6.27 10.39 10.99
C LYS A 396 -6.91 11.04 9.78
N ARG A 397 -6.28 10.88 8.62
CA ARG A 397 -6.75 11.45 7.37
C ARG A 397 -6.84 10.38 6.30
N VAL A 398 -7.88 10.48 5.46
CA VAL A 398 -8.06 9.63 4.29
C VAL A 398 -8.45 10.50 3.11
N CYS A 399 -7.79 10.31 1.98
CA CYS A 399 -8.08 11.00 0.73
C CYS A 399 -8.80 10.09 -0.30
N PHE A 400 -9.68 10.67 -1.13
CA PHE A 400 -10.60 9.97 -2.04
C PHE A 400 -11.03 10.81 -3.25
#